data_AF-A0A6G1HTY2-F1
#
_entry.id   AF-A0A6G1HTY2-F1
#
_cell.length_a   1.000
_cell.length_b   1.000
_cell.length_c   1.000
_cell.angle_alpha   90.00
_cell.angle_beta   90.00
_cell.angle_gamma   90.00
#
_symmetry.space_group_name_H-M   'P 1'
#
loop_
_entity.id
_entity.type
_entity.pdbx_description
1 polymer ?
#
loop_
_entity_poly.entity_id
_entity_poly.type
_entity_poly.pdbx_seq_one_letter_code
_entity_poly.pdbx_strand_id
1 'polypeptide(L)'
;MATTTSDTKLPRVAITYCTKCGFMLRAAYFAQELLTTFSTVVGEVALIPGTGGIFTINLAYVPEQKDAADAQIETQHVSIWDQKVERRFPDTKVLKQRIRDHLQPDRHLGHTDSHPKKEVKAEPETEKAKAENVACEDCATA
;
A
#
# COMPACT_ATOMS: atom_id res chain seq x y z
N MET A 1 -18.91 -26.36 -21.06
CA MET A 1 -18.07 -25.43 -20.28
C MET A 1 -18.53 -25.54 -18.83
N ALA A 2 -17.70 -26.10 -17.95
CA ALA A 2 -18.09 -26.30 -16.56
C ALA A 2 -18.01 -24.96 -15.83
N THR A 3 -19.17 -24.41 -15.43
CA THR A 3 -19.24 -23.36 -14.43
C THR A 3 -18.90 -23.98 -13.08
N THR A 4 -17.62 -24.05 -12.76
CA THR A 4 -17.15 -24.38 -11.41
C THR A 4 -17.45 -23.19 -10.51
N THR A 5 -18.50 -23.29 -9.70
CA THR A 5 -18.78 -22.37 -8.60
C THR A 5 -17.69 -22.58 -7.54
N SER A 6 -16.65 -21.75 -7.55
CA SER A 6 -15.58 -21.81 -6.56
C SER A 6 -16.07 -21.26 -5.22
N ASP A 7 -16.14 -22.11 -4.20
CA ASP A 7 -16.36 -21.73 -2.80
C ASP A 7 -15.12 -20.98 -2.27
N THR A 8 -15.12 -19.65 -2.41
CA THR A 8 -14.05 -18.77 -1.90
C THR A 8 -14.26 -18.41 -0.44
N LYS A 9 -13.24 -18.56 0.39
CA LYS A 9 -13.29 -18.17 1.81
C LYS A 9 -12.93 -16.69 1.98
N LEU A 10 -13.93 -15.89 2.34
CA LEU A 10 -13.74 -14.49 2.68
C LEU A 10 -13.23 -14.35 4.12
N PRO A 11 -12.44 -13.31 4.44
CA PRO A 11 -11.78 -12.36 3.54
C PRO A 11 -10.72 -13.02 2.66
N ARG A 12 -10.73 -12.69 1.37
CA ARG A 12 -9.86 -13.28 0.35
C ARG A 12 -8.85 -12.26 -0.13
N VAL A 13 -7.56 -12.58 -0.03
CA VAL A 13 -6.48 -11.78 -0.63
C VAL A 13 -6.01 -12.44 -1.92
N ALA A 14 -6.05 -11.72 -3.04
CA ALA A 14 -5.58 -12.19 -4.33
C ALA A 14 -4.34 -11.43 -4.76
N ILE A 15 -3.22 -12.14 -4.92
CA ILE A 15 -1.95 -11.61 -5.40
C ILE A 15 -1.76 -12.07 -6.84
N THR A 16 -1.90 -11.15 -7.80
CA THR A 16 -1.67 -11.45 -9.21
C THR A 16 -0.26 -11.03 -9.59
N TYR A 17 0.54 -11.97 -10.11
CA TYR A 17 1.97 -11.76 -10.34
C TYR A 17 2.40 -12.21 -11.75
N CYS A 18 3.36 -11.50 -12.32
CA CYS A 18 3.99 -11.87 -13.58
C CYS A 18 4.86 -13.13 -13.42
N THR A 19 4.50 -14.21 -14.10
CA THR A 19 5.26 -15.48 -14.09
C THR A 19 6.61 -15.36 -14.78
N LYS A 20 6.71 -14.52 -15.80
CA LYS A 20 7.95 -14.30 -16.59
C LYS A 20 8.94 -13.33 -15.93
N CYS A 21 8.55 -12.66 -14.85
CA CYS A 21 9.32 -11.57 -14.24
C CYS A 21 10.04 -11.98 -12.94
N GLY A 22 9.99 -13.27 -12.58
CA GLY A 22 10.54 -13.78 -11.32
C GLY A 22 9.79 -13.30 -10.07
N PHE A 23 8.55 -12.81 -10.20
CA PHE A 23 7.79 -12.24 -9.08
C PHE A 23 7.11 -13.31 -8.20
N MET A 24 7.11 -14.57 -8.61
CA MET A 24 6.49 -15.69 -7.87
C MET A 24 6.99 -15.77 -6.42
N LEU A 25 8.31 -15.72 -6.22
CA LEU A 25 8.90 -15.84 -4.88
C LEU A 25 8.50 -14.69 -3.97
N ARG A 26 8.39 -13.46 -4.52
CA ARG A 26 7.88 -12.31 -3.77
C ARG A 26 6.41 -12.47 -3.43
N ALA A 27 5.60 -12.94 -4.37
CA ALA A 27 4.17 -13.19 -4.14
C ALA A 27 3.97 -14.24 -3.03
N ALA A 28 4.73 -15.34 -3.07
CA ALA A 28 4.71 -16.38 -2.04
C ALA A 28 5.17 -15.86 -0.67
N TYR A 29 6.22 -15.03 -0.63
CA TYR A 29 6.68 -14.38 0.60
C TYR A 29 5.57 -13.51 1.23
N PHE A 30 4.93 -12.64 0.46
CA PHE A 30 3.84 -11.83 1.00
C PHE A 30 2.64 -12.68 1.45
N ALA A 31 2.32 -13.76 0.74
CA ALA A 31 1.27 -14.68 1.16
C ALA A 31 1.58 -15.29 2.55
N GLN A 32 2.82 -15.74 2.78
CA GLN A 32 3.25 -16.27 4.07
C GLN A 32 3.16 -15.21 5.19
N GLU A 33 3.62 -13.99 4.91
CA GLU A 33 3.55 -12.88 5.87
C GLU A 33 2.11 -12.56 6.27
N LEU A 34 1.18 -12.57 5.32
CA LEU A 34 -0.24 -12.31 5.56
C LEU A 34 -0.91 -13.44 6.32
N LEU A 35 -0.69 -14.70 5.92
CA LEU A 35 -1.25 -15.86 6.60
C LEU A 35 -0.72 -16.00 8.03
N THR A 36 0.54 -15.63 8.27
CA THR A 36 1.13 -15.64 9.63
C THR A 36 0.55 -14.52 10.50
N THR A 37 0.29 -13.33 9.93
CA THR A 37 -0.20 -12.16 10.69
C THR A 37 -1.70 -12.23 10.94
N PHE A 38 -2.47 -12.67 9.94
CA PHE A 38 -3.93 -12.68 9.93
C PHE A 38 -4.51 -14.09 9.93
N SER A 39 -3.83 -15.04 10.56
CA SER A 39 -4.14 -16.49 10.51
C SER A 39 -5.60 -16.86 10.80
N THR A 40 -6.26 -16.15 11.72
CA THR A 40 -7.66 -16.40 12.09
C THR A 40 -8.66 -15.49 11.39
N VAL A 41 -8.18 -14.54 10.59
CA VAL A 41 -8.97 -13.44 10.03
C VAL A 41 -9.08 -13.55 8.53
N VAL A 42 -8.01 -13.91 7.83
CA VAL A 42 -8.02 -14.11 6.38
C VAL A 42 -8.47 -15.54 6.09
N GLY A 43 -9.49 -15.69 5.25
CA GLY A 43 -10.03 -16.99 4.85
C GLY A 43 -9.10 -17.70 3.87
N GLU A 44 -8.61 -17.00 2.87
CA GLU A 44 -7.65 -17.54 1.92
C GLU A 44 -6.73 -16.47 1.30
N VAL A 45 -5.55 -16.91 0.85
CA VAL A 45 -4.66 -16.12 -0.01
C VAL A 45 -4.47 -16.86 -1.33
N ALA A 46 -4.86 -16.23 -2.43
CA ALA A 46 -4.74 -16.78 -3.77
C ALA A 46 -3.53 -16.17 -4.50
N LEU A 47 -2.68 -17.04 -5.04
CA LEU A 47 -1.59 -16.66 -5.95
C LEU A 47 -2.06 -16.87 -7.39
N ILE A 48 -2.21 -15.79 -8.15
CA ILE A 48 -2.77 -15.81 -9.50
C ILE A 48 -1.66 -15.51 -10.52
N PRO A 49 -1.29 -16.46 -11.39
CA PRO A 49 -0.30 -16.22 -12.43
C PRO A 49 -0.86 -15.26 -13.50
N GLY A 50 -0.04 -14.30 -13.91
CA GLY A 50 -0.33 -13.35 -14.98
C GLY A 50 0.89 -13.02 -15.84
N THR A 51 0.73 -12.10 -16.78
CA THR A 51 1.76 -11.69 -17.74
C THR A 51 1.78 -10.17 -17.91
N GLY A 52 2.90 -9.61 -18.37
CA GLY A 52 2.99 -8.16 -18.67
C GLY A 52 3.43 -7.31 -17.49
N GLY A 53 4.38 -7.82 -16.69
CA GLY A 53 4.98 -7.06 -15.59
C GLY A 53 4.00 -6.70 -14.47
N ILE A 54 2.91 -7.44 -14.32
CA ILE A 54 1.87 -7.16 -13.33
C ILE A 54 2.31 -7.66 -11.95
N PHE A 55 2.04 -6.84 -10.95
CA PHE A 55 2.08 -7.24 -9.55
C PHE A 55 1.01 -6.44 -8.79
N THR A 56 -0.13 -7.06 -8.54
CA THR A 56 -1.28 -6.43 -7.87
C THR A 56 -1.76 -7.26 -6.70
N ILE A 57 -2.27 -6.60 -5.66
CA ILE A 57 -2.84 -7.22 -4.48
C ILE A 57 -4.25 -6.67 -4.29
N ASN A 58 -5.24 -7.55 -4.32
CA ASN A 58 -6.64 -7.22 -4.14
C ASN A 58 -7.19 -7.91 -2.90
N LEU A 59 -8.06 -7.22 -2.18
CA LEU A 59 -8.79 -7.75 -1.02
C LEU A 59 -10.27 -7.81 -1.35
N ALA A 60 -10.88 -8.97 -1.13
CA ALA A 60 -12.32 -9.15 -1.17
C ALA A 60 -12.82 -9.49 0.24
N TYR A 61 -13.74 -8.71 0.78
CA TYR A 61 -14.28 -8.91 2.12
C TYR A 61 -15.72 -8.41 2.21
N VAL A 62 -16.45 -8.87 3.23
CA VAL A 62 -17.77 -8.35 3.56
C VAL A 62 -17.59 -7.37 4.71
N PRO A 63 -17.95 -6.09 4.57
CA PRO A 63 -17.91 -5.17 5.70
C PRO A 63 -18.98 -5.56 6.73
N GLU A 64 -18.66 -5.50 8.02
CA GLU A 64 -19.64 -5.70 9.08
C GLU A 64 -20.67 -4.55 9.05
N GLN A 65 -21.86 -4.85 8.54
CA GLN A 65 -22.97 -3.90 8.50
C GLN A 65 -23.58 -3.82 9.90
N LYS A 66 -23.29 -2.74 10.64
CA LYS A 66 -23.84 -2.53 11.98
C LYS A 66 -25.33 -2.17 12.00
N ASP A 67 -25.93 -1.80 10.87
CA ASP A 67 -27.31 -1.30 10.80
C ASP A 67 -28.02 -1.70 9.49
N ALA A 68 -28.56 -2.93 9.35
CA ALA A 68 -29.67 -3.26 8.44
C ALA A 68 -30.08 -4.73 8.56
N ALA A 69 -31.32 -4.98 9.03
CA ALA A 69 -31.88 -6.31 9.22
C ALA A 69 -32.20 -7.09 7.93
N ASP A 70 -32.08 -6.46 6.75
CA ASP A 70 -32.39 -7.06 5.43
C ASP A 70 -31.41 -6.62 4.33
N ALA A 71 -30.14 -6.39 4.67
CA ALA A 71 -29.15 -5.99 3.67
C ALA A 71 -28.57 -7.20 2.91
N GLN A 72 -28.61 -7.12 1.58
CA GLN A 72 -27.89 -8.03 0.70
C GLN A 72 -26.40 -8.00 1.07
N ILE A 73 -25.83 -9.18 1.35
CA ILE A 73 -24.41 -9.35 1.66
C ILE A 73 -23.61 -9.07 0.38
N GLU A 74 -23.26 -7.81 0.16
CA GLU A 74 -22.40 -7.41 -0.95
C GLU A 74 -20.93 -7.62 -0.58
N THR A 75 -20.21 -8.33 -1.46
CA THR A 75 -18.76 -8.49 -1.31
C THR A 75 -18.07 -7.25 -1.84
N GLN A 76 -17.31 -6.57 -0.98
CA GLN A 76 -16.52 -5.43 -1.37
C GLN A 76 -15.16 -5.88 -1.91
N HIS A 77 -14.76 -5.33 -3.06
CA HIS A 77 -13.45 -5.55 -3.67
C HIS A 77 -12.61 -4.28 -3.62
N VAL A 78 -11.42 -4.36 -3.04
CA VAL A 78 -10.50 -3.23 -2.87
C VAL A 78 -9.13 -3.57 -3.43
N SER A 79 -8.56 -2.65 -4.22
CA SER A 79 -7.16 -2.74 -4.66
C SER A 79 -6.25 -2.21 -3.55
N ILE A 80 -5.48 -3.11 -2.93
CA ILE A 80 -4.56 -2.78 -1.83
C ILE A 80 -3.23 -2.27 -2.38
N TRP A 81 -2.77 -2.86 -3.49
CA TRP A 81 -1.51 -2.51 -4.12
C TRP A 81 -1.52 -2.70 -5.63
N ASP A 82 -0.93 -1.76 -6.35
CA ASP A 82 -0.58 -1.90 -7.76
C ASP A 82 0.84 -1.38 -8.02
N GLN A 83 1.73 -2.27 -8.44
CA GLN A 83 3.12 -1.93 -8.78
C GLN A 83 3.22 -0.93 -9.93
N LYS A 84 2.30 -0.93 -10.89
CA LYS A 84 2.33 0.03 -12.01
C LYS A 84 2.11 1.46 -11.53
N VAL A 85 1.27 1.62 -10.52
CA VAL A 85 0.95 2.92 -9.90
C VAL A 85 2.06 3.34 -8.95
N GLU A 86 2.45 2.45 -8.02
CA GLU A 86 3.43 2.76 -6.97
C GLU A 86 4.89 2.76 -7.47
N ARG A 87 5.16 2.19 -8.65
CA ARG A 87 6.49 2.01 -9.26
C ARG A 87 7.52 1.32 -8.34
N ARG A 88 7.05 0.63 -7.30
CA ARG A 88 7.85 -0.12 -6.33
C ARG A 88 7.09 -1.33 -5.82
N PHE A 89 7.80 -2.25 -5.17
CA PHE A 89 7.17 -3.35 -4.43
C PHE A 89 6.67 -2.87 -3.07
N PRO A 90 5.60 -3.51 -2.54
CA PRO A 90 5.12 -3.19 -1.20
C PRO A 90 6.17 -3.56 -0.16
N ASP A 91 6.28 -2.71 0.87
CA ASP A 91 6.91 -3.11 2.13
C ASP A 91 5.92 -4.00 2.91
N THR A 92 6.42 -5.08 3.51
CA THR A 92 5.64 -5.98 4.37
C THR A 92 4.84 -5.23 5.43
N LYS A 93 5.41 -4.17 6.03
CA LYS A 93 4.70 -3.39 7.05
C LYS A 93 3.51 -2.65 6.46
N VAL A 94 3.73 -1.90 5.38
CA VAL A 94 2.68 -1.11 4.70
C VAL A 94 1.56 -2.02 4.20
N LEU A 95 1.91 -3.19 3.66
CA LEU A 95 0.93 -4.15 3.19
C LEU A 95 0.03 -4.68 4.32
N LYS A 96 0.63 -5.06 5.46
CA LYS A 96 -0.11 -5.51 6.64
C LYS A 96 -0.99 -4.39 7.20
N GLN A 97 -0.47 -3.17 7.29
CA GLN A 97 -1.23 -2.00 7.74
C GLN A 97 -2.47 -1.79 6.86
N ARG A 98 -2.31 -1.68 5.53
CA ARG A 98 -3.43 -1.45 4.60
C ARG A 98 -4.52 -2.53 4.72
N ILE A 99 -4.14 -3.80 4.82
CA ILE A 99 -5.11 -4.90 4.97
C ILE A 99 -5.83 -4.82 6.33
N ARG A 100 -5.09 -4.53 7.40
CA ARG A 100 -5.67 -4.39 8.74
C ARG A 100 -6.65 -3.22 8.80
N ASP A 101 -6.38 -2.10 8.14
CA ASP A 101 -7.27 -0.94 8.13
C ASP A 101 -8.65 -1.28 7.51
N HIS A 102 -8.71 -2.26 6.60
CA HIS A 102 -9.96 -2.76 6.02
C HIS A 102 -10.63 -3.87 6.84
N LEU A 103 -9.87 -4.77 7.43
CA LEU A 103 -10.42 -5.96 8.12
C LEU A 103 -10.66 -5.74 9.61
N GLN A 104 -9.74 -5.06 10.29
CA GLN A 104 -9.74 -4.87 11.74
C GLN A 104 -9.06 -3.54 12.11
N PRO A 105 -9.72 -2.39 11.89
CA PRO A 105 -9.11 -1.08 12.13
C PRO A 105 -8.61 -0.89 13.57
N ASP A 106 -9.27 -1.52 14.54
CA ASP A 106 -8.93 -1.41 15.96
C ASP A 106 -7.76 -2.33 16.40
N ARG A 107 -7.28 -3.22 15.51
CA ARG A 107 -6.23 -4.19 15.86
C ARG A 107 -4.84 -3.56 15.77
N HIS A 108 -4.12 -3.57 16.88
CA HIS A 108 -2.72 -3.17 16.93
C HIS A 108 -1.80 -4.29 16.39
N LEU A 109 -0.94 -3.97 15.43
CA LEU A 109 0.05 -4.87 14.80
C LEU A 109 1.45 -4.76 15.43
N GLY A 110 1.56 -4.17 16.62
CA GLY A 110 2.82 -4.06 17.37
C GLY A 110 3.81 -3.13 16.67
N HIS A 111 5.05 -3.59 16.46
CA HIS A 111 6.10 -2.82 15.76
C HIS A 111 5.83 -2.55 14.27
N THR A 112 4.77 -3.15 13.74
CA THR A 112 4.30 -2.90 12.38
C THR A 112 3.51 -1.59 12.30
N ASP A 113 3.00 -1.06 13.41
CA ASP A 113 2.20 0.18 13.47
C ASP A 113 2.99 1.46 13.69
N SER A 114 4.28 1.36 14.00
CA SER A 114 5.09 2.54 14.24
C SER A 114 5.26 3.34 12.95
N HIS A 115 4.66 4.53 12.88
CA HIS A 115 4.91 5.49 11.82
C HIS A 115 6.43 5.76 11.75
N PRO A 116 7.04 5.79 10.55
CA PRO A 116 8.37 6.35 10.42
C PRO A 116 8.29 7.82 10.85
N LYS A 117 8.96 8.19 11.95
CA LYS A 117 9.19 9.61 12.27
C LYS A 117 9.98 10.20 11.10
N LYS A 118 9.30 10.94 10.23
CA LYS A 118 9.95 11.89 9.32
C LYS A 118 10.46 13.03 10.20
N GLU A 119 11.73 12.97 10.59
CA GLU A 119 12.43 14.17 11.04
C GLU A 119 12.58 15.09 9.82
N VAL A 120 11.68 16.06 9.69
CA VAL A 120 11.83 17.16 8.75
C VAL A 120 12.91 18.08 9.31
N LYS A 121 14.14 17.94 8.83
CA LYS A 121 15.16 18.97 8.99
C LYS A 121 14.75 20.13 8.08
N ALA A 122 14.23 21.20 8.68
CA ALA A 122 13.97 22.45 8.00
C ALA A 122 15.30 23.12 7.65
N GLU A 123 15.60 23.25 6.36
CA GLU A 123 16.54 24.25 5.85
C GLU A 123 15.73 25.50 5.51
N PRO A 124 16.06 26.70 6.03
CA PRO A 124 15.46 27.92 5.54
C PRO A 124 16.25 28.44 4.34
N GLU A 125 15.64 28.39 3.17
CA GLU A 125 16.01 29.21 2.02
C GLU A 125 15.52 30.65 2.28
N THR A 126 16.42 31.62 2.29
CA THR A 126 16.09 33.05 2.17
C THR A 126 16.80 33.59 0.95
N GLU A 127 16.02 33.95 -0.08
CA GLU A 127 16.51 34.69 -1.24
C GLU A 127 15.72 36.00 -1.42
N LYS A 128 16.50 37.08 -1.49
CA LYS A 128 16.26 38.41 -2.10
C LYS A 128 15.37 39.43 -1.39
N ALA A 129 16.04 40.45 -0.84
CA ALA A 129 15.61 41.84 -0.94
C ALA A 129 16.68 42.66 -1.69
N LYS A 130 16.21 43.42 -2.68
CA LYS A 130 16.95 44.28 -3.61
C LYS A 130 17.12 45.66 -2.97
N ALA A 131 18.32 46.26 -3.04
CA ALA A 131 18.49 47.70 -2.85
C ALA A 131 19.55 48.22 -3.83
N GLU A 132 19.12 49.14 -4.69
CA GLU A 132 19.92 49.99 -5.56
C GLU A 132 20.96 50.77 -4.78
N ASN A 133 22.12 51.00 -5.39
CA ASN A 133 22.83 52.27 -5.20
C ASN A 133 23.58 52.64 -6.48
N VAL A 134 23.19 53.80 -7.02
CA VAL A 134 23.83 54.53 -8.09
C VAL A 134 24.72 55.60 -7.46
N ALA A 135 25.94 55.72 -8.00
CA ALA A 135 26.88 56.85 -7.92
C ALA A 135 27.48 57.27 -6.56
N CYS A 136 28.82 57.26 -6.49
CA CYS A 136 29.58 58.50 -6.38
C CYS A 136 31.04 58.28 -6.84
N GLU A 137 31.56 59.28 -7.53
CA GLU A 137 32.88 59.42 -8.12
C GLU A 137 34.05 59.48 -7.10
N ASP A 138 35.22 59.13 -7.64
CA ASP A 138 36.57 59.64 -7.37
C ASP A 138 37.32 59.39 -6.05
N CYS A 139 38.62 59.14 -6.27
CA CYS A 139 39.79 59.51 -5.46
C CYS A 139 40.58 58.36 -4.81
N ALA A 140 41.65 57.91 -5.48
CA ALA A 140 43.04 58.01 -4.97
C ALA A 140 44.00 57.10 -5.76
N THR A 141 44.69 57.67 -6.74
CA THR A 141 46.08 57.31 -7.08
C THR A 141 47.00 57.79 -5.96
N ALA A 142 47.79 56.89 -5.40
CA ALA A 142 49.12 57.14 -4.82
C ALA A 142 49.88 55.81 -4.73
#